data_AF-A0A7L2QMG2-F1
#
_entry.id   AF-A0A7L2QMG2-F1
#
_cell.length_a   1.000
_cell.length_b   1.000
_cell.length_c   1.000
_cell.angle_alpha   90.00
_cell.angle_beta   90.00
_cell.angle_gamma   90.00
#
_symmetry.space_group_name_H-M   'P 1'
#
loop_
_entity.id
_entity.type
_entity.pdbx_description
1 polymer ?
#
loop_
_entity_poly.entity_id
_entity_poly.type
_entity_poly.pdbx_seq_one_letter_code
_entity_poly.pdbx_strand_id
1 'polypeptide(L)'
;PEWSSPPFQQLSGVTQTCATKSVGWDNVAYFCYPFTVDLFYTQEDEGVFPYSLPQWPVLYFEVLSLDFWQRYRVEGYGSLVLPASPGVHMLTIPTWRPVDLGTVAEMRRFFIGGSPELEDLTYTRIPSTFK
;
A
#
# COMPACT_ATOMS: atom_id res chain seq x y z
N PRO A 1 -4.17 -23.06 6.74
CA PRO A 1 -3.70 -22.10 7.76
C PRO A 1 -3.83 -20.65 7.28
N GLU A 2 -4.77 -19.92 7.86
CA GLU A 2 -5.17 -18.59 7.38
C GLU A 2 -5.16 -17.57 8.52
N TRP A 3 -4.80 -16.34 8.17
CA TRP A 3 -4.95 -15.19 9.06
C TRP A 3 -6.40 -14.72 9.04
N SER A 4 -6.91 -14.35 10.20
CA SER A 4 -8.26 -13.82 10.38
C SER A 4 -8.22 -12.56 11.24
N SER A 5 -9.29 -11.77 11.17
CA SER A 5 -9.49 -10.58 12.00
C SER A 5 -10.95 -10.55 12.48
N PRO A 6 -11.29 -9.77 13.52
CA PRO A 6 -12.67 -9.61 13.96
C PRO A 6 -13.54 -9.09 12.81
N PRO A 7 -14.79 -9.57 12.65
CA PRO A 7 -15.63 -9.23 11.49
C PRO A 7 -16.02 -7.74 11.41
N PHE A 8 -15.92 -7.01 12.53
CA PHE A 8 -16.21 -5.59 12.62
C PHE A 8 -14.97 -4.69 12.45
N GLN A 9 -13.77 -5.29 12.35
CA GLN A 9 -12.54 -4.52 12.23
C GLN A 9 -12.39 -3.95 10.83
N GLN A 10 -12.16 -2.65 10.74
CA GLN A 10 -11.90 -2.00 9.47
C GLN A 10 -10.44 -2.28 9.04
N LEU A 11 -10.27 -2.95 7.90
CA LEU A 11 -8.94 -3.33 7.36
C LEU A 11 -8.40 -2.37 6.30
N SER A 12 -9.10 -1.28 6.04
CA SER A 12 -8.69 -0.23 5.10
C SER A 12 -9.06 1.15 5.64
N GLY A 13 -8.33 2.17 5.24
CA GLY A 13 -8.56 3.54 5.70
C GLY A 13 -7.82 4.54 4.84
N VAL A 14 -8.16 5.81 5.02
CA VAL A 14 -7.54 6.93 4.31
C VAL A 14 -7.08 7.95 5.34
N THR A 15 -5.85 8.42 5.18
CA THR A 15 -5.27 9.45 6.04
C THR A 15 -5.83 10.83 5.68
N GLN A 16 -5.67 11.78 6.58
CA GLN A 16 -5.93 13.19 6.30
C GLN A 16 -5.05 13.74 5.17
N THR A 17 -5.54 14.74 4.47
CA THR A 17 -4.75 15.53 3.52
C THR A 17 -3.73 16.40 4.26
N CYS A 18 -2.52 16.46 3.74
CA CYS A 18 -1.42 17.25 4.28
C CYS A 18 -0.77 18.11 3.19
N ALA A 19 -0.40 19.33 3.53
CA ALA A 19 0.39 20.19 2.64
C ALA A 19 1.85 19.70 2.60
N THR A 20 2.45 19.74 1.41
CA THR A 20 3.88 19.46 1.24
C THR A 20 4.72 20.66 1.68
N LYS A 21 5.94 20.39 2.16
CA LYS A 21 6.98 21.39 2.36
C LYS A 21 8.26 20.98 1.64
N SER A 22 9.04 21.95 1.20
CA SER A 22 10.34 21.68 0.59
C SER A 22 11.37 21.30 1.66
N VAL A 23 12.01 20.15 1.51
CA VAL A 23 13.11 19.67 2.34
C VAL A 23 14.27 19.38 1.41
N GLY A 24 15.27 20.26 1.39
CA GLY A 24 16.31 20.21 0.37
C GLY A 24 15.70 20.44 -1.03
N TRP A 25 15.79 19.43 -1.89
CA TRP A 25 15.32 19.48 -3.28
C TRP A 25 13.97 18.76 -3.46
N ASP A 26 13.49 18.11 -2.40
CA ASP A 26 12.30 17.27 -2.42
C ASP A 26 11.11 18.01 -1.80
N ASN A 27 9.90 17.66 -2.28
CA ASN A 27 8.65 18.06 -1.63
C ASN A 27 8.16 16.91 -0.75
N VAL A 28 8.08 17.15 0.56
CA VAL A 28 7.78 16.13 1.56
C VAL A 28 6.52 16.48 2.33
N ALA A 29 5.61 15.52 2.48
CA ALA A 29 4.46 15.61 3.37
C ALA A 29 4.72 14.78 4.64
N TYR A 30 4.36 15.34 5.79
CA TYR A 30 4.44 14.64 7.08
C TYR A 30 3.03 14.53 7.65
N PHE A 31 2.50 13.32 7.67
CA PHE A 31 1.19 13.02 8.26
C PHE A 31 1.31 11.80 9.18
N CYS A 32 0.31 11.66 10.05
CA CYS A 32 0.23 10.56 11.00
C CYS A 32 -1.23 10.14 11.10
N TYR A 33 -1.46 8.83 10.99
CA TYR A 33 -2.78 8.23 11.14
C TYR A 33 -2.64 6.98 12.01
N PRO A 34 -3.03 7.05 13.30
CA PRO A 34 -2.98 5.89 14.18
C PRO A 34 -4.11 4.93 13.83
N PHE A 35 -3.78 3.64 13.74
CA PHE A 35 -4.77 2.58 13.57
C PHE A 35 -4.33 1.34 14.38
N THR A 36 -5.26 0.43 14.61
CA THR A 36 -5.01 -0.82 15.35
C THR A 36 -5.65 -1.96 14.57
N VAL A 37 -4.94 -3.08 14.47
CA VAL A 37 -5.37 -4.27 13.75
C VAL A 37 -5.09 -5.47 14.64
N ASP A 38 -6.14 -6.21 14.98
CA ASP A 38 -6.04 -7.51 15.60
C ASP A 38 -6.03 -8.58 14.50
N LEU A 39 -5.04 -9.48 14.56
CA LEU A 39 -4.83 -10.57 13.63
C LEU A 39 -4.67 -11.88 14.39
N PHE A 40 -5.43 -12.90 14.02
CA PHE A 40 -5.39 -14.23 14.61
C PHE A 40 -4.94 -15.22 13.55
N TYR A 41 -3.99 -16.08 13.91
CA TYR A 41 -3.52 -17.16 13.05
C TYR A 41 -3.96 -18.50 13.59
N THR A 42 -4.66 -19.27 12.76
CA THR A 42 -5.04 -20.64 13.08
C THR A 42 -4.19 -21.61 12.26
N GLN A 43 -3.40 -22.42 12.96
CA GLN A 43 -2.70 -23.54 12.36
C GLN A 43 -3.69 -24.70 12.24
N GLU A 44 -3.96 -25.15 11.01
CA GLU A 44 -4.71 -26.38 10.79
C GLU A 44 -3.75 -27.57 10.90
N ASP A 45 -4.23 -28.69 11.47
CA ASP A 45 -3.44 -29.90 11.71
C ASP A 45 -2.71 -30.36 10.45
N GLU A 46 -1.47 -30.86 10.65
CA GLU A 46 -0.46 -31.25 9.65
C GLU A 46 -0.89 -32.37 8.68
N GLY A 47 -1.95 -32.14 7.91
CA GLY A 47 -2.37 -32.97 6.80
C GLY A 47 -1.92 -32.35 5.48
N VAL A 48 -0.99 -33.03 4.80
CA VAL A 48 -0.66 -32.93 3.36
C VAL A 48 0.64 -32.17 2.99
N PHE A 49 1.14 -31.15 3.69
CA PHE A 49 2.47 -30.59 3.39
C PHE A 49 3.19 -29.97 4.61
N PRO A 50 4.18 -30.64 5.23
CA PRO A 50 4.88 -30.15 6.44
C PRO A 50 5.81 -28.93 6.21
N TYR A 51 5.78 -28.29 5.04
CA TYR A 51 6.73 -27.23 4.66
C TYR A 51 6.09 -25.96 4.10
N SER A 52 4.76 -25.81 4.09
CA SER A 52 4.15 -24.54 3.66
C SER A 52 4.13 -23.54 4.82
N LEU A 53 5.11 -22.65 4.87
CA LEU A 53 5.08 -21.49 5.76
C LEU A 53 3.82 -20.65 5.45
N PRO A 54 3.09 -20.16 6.47
CA PRO A 54 1.95 -19.30 6.23
C PRO A 54 2.38 -18.01 5.53
N GLN A 55 1.52 -17.52 4.63
CA GLN A 55 1.71 -16.18 4.10
C GLN A 55 1.50 -15.17 5.22
N TRP A 56 2.52 -14.38 5.49
CA TRP A 56 2.46 -13.36 6.53
C TRP A 56 1.57 -12.19 6.11
N PRO A 57 0.90 -11.49 7.05
CA PRO A 57 0.00 -10.40 6.73
C PRO A 57 0.73 -9.25 6.04
N VAL A 58 0.04 -8.57 5.12
CA VAL A 58 0.59 -7.51 4.28
C VAL A 58 -0.25 -6.25 4.41
N LEU A 59 0.41 -5.11 4.54
CA LEU A 59 -0.18 -3.79 4.40
C LEU A 59 0.03 -3.29 2.97
N TYR A 60 -1.03 -2.79 2.36
CA TYR A 60 -0.99 -2.18 1.04
C TYR A 60 -1.19 -0.67 1.18
N PHE A 61 -0.49 0.09 0.35
CA PHE A 61 -0.49 1.55 0.38
C PHE A 61 -0.81 2.08 -1.02
N GLU A 62 -1.69 3.05 -1.05
CA GLU A 62 -1.92 3.92 -2.19
C GLU A 62 -1.64 5.35 -1.75
N VAL A 63 -0.67 5.98 -2.40
CA VAL A 63 -0.22 7.33 -2.10
C VAL A 63 -0.86 8.28 -3.11
N LEU A 64 -1.62 9.24 -2.60
CA LEU A 64 -2.34 10.20 -3.41
C LEU A 64 -1.79 11.62 -3.21
N SER A 65 -1.77 12.40 -4.28
CA SER A 65 -1.65 13.85 -4.22
C SER A 65 -3.01 14.49 -4.55
N LEU A 66 -3.22 15.72 -4.07
CA LEU A 66 -4.41 16.52 -4.35
C LEU A 66 -3.97 17.81 -5.05
N ASP A 67 -4.51 18.07 -6.24
CA ASP A 67 -4.20 19.29 -6.99
C ASP A 67 -5.09 20.48 -6.60
N PHE A 68 -4.77 21.66 -7.15
CA PHE A 68 -5.51 22.89 -6.90
C PHE A 68 -6.99 22.82 -7.32
N TRP A 69 -7.32 21.95 -8.28
CA TRP A 69 -8.70 21.69 -8.73
C TRP A 69 -9.41 20.63 -7.90
N GLN A 70 -8.89 20.27 -6.73
CA GLN A 70 -9.45 19.25 -5.85
C GLN A 70 -9.51 17.85 -6.49
N ARG A 71 -8.58 17.55 -7.41
CA ARG A 71 -8.49 16.23 -8.05
C ARG A 71 -7.39 15.40 -7.40
N TYR A 72 -7.74 14.17 -7.05
CA TYR A 72 -6.79 13.19 -6.55
C TYR A 72 -5.98 12.58 -7.71
N ARG A 73 -4.71 12.28 -7.46
CA ARG A 73 -3.82 11.60 -8.39
C ARG A 73 -2.99 10.57 -7.65
N VAL A 74 -2.86 9.38 -8.23
CA VAL A 74 -1.99 8.33 -7.68
C VAL A 74 -0.53 8.68 -7.93
N GLU A 75 0.23 8.90 -6.86
CA GLU A 75 1.69 9.10 -6.90
C GLU A 75 2.47 7.80 -6.77
N GLY A 76 1.89 6.79 -6.12
CA GLY A 76 2.54 5.49 -5.98
C GLY A 76 1.70 4.49 -5.21
N TYR A 77 2.02 3.23 -5.43
CA TYR A 77 1.54 2.10 -4.69
C TYR A 77 2.72 1.40 -4.01
N GLY A 78 2.48 0.81 -2.85
CA GLY A 78 3.49 0.06 -2.12
C GLY A 78 2.85 -1.07 -1.33
N SER A 79 3.68 -2.04 -0.94
CA SER A 79 3.26 -3.10 -0.03
C SER A 79 4.36 -3.36 1.01
N LEU A 80 3.93 -3.81 2.19
CA LEU A 80 4.82 -4.13 3.30
C LEU A 80 4.32 -5.40 3.98
N VAL A 81 5.16 -6.42 4.03
CA VAL A 81 4.93 -7.58 4.89
C VAL A 81 5.18 -7.17 6.34
N LEU A 82 4.24 -7.45 7.24
CA LEU A 82 4.40 -7.09 8.65
C LEU A 82 5.66 -7.75 9.25
N PRO A 83 6.40 -7.07 10.13
CA PRO A 83 7.52 -7.69 10.84
C PRO A 83 7.04 -8.90 11.65
N ALA A 84 7.72 -10.04 11.51
CA ALA A 84 7.42 -11.24 12.28
C ALA A 84 7.94 -11.18 13.73
N SER A 85 8.76 -10.17 14.06
CA SER A 85 9.29 -9.95 15.40
C SER A 85 8.46 -8.89 16.15
N PRO A 86 8.16 -9.11 17.44
CA PRO A 86 7.48 -8.12 18.26
C PRO A 86 8.38 -6.90 18.50
N GLY A 87 7.79 -5.70 18.54
CA GLY A 87 8.51 -4.47 18.86
C GLY A 87 8.01 -3.25 18.09
N VAL A 88 8.77 -2.16 18.17
CA VAL A 88 8.55 -0.94 17.40
C VAL A 88 9.45 -0.96 16.18
N HIS A 89 8.85 -0.82 15.00
CA HIS A 89 9.54 -0.87 13.73
C HIS A 89 9.37 0.46 12.98
N MET A 90 10.47 1.00 12.46
CA MET A 90 10.46 2.14 11.55
C MET A 90 10.84 1.64 10.17
N LEU A 91 9.90 1.70 9.23
CA LEU A 91 10.01 1.05 7.93
C LEU A 91 9.86 2.08 6.82
N THR A 92 10.67 1.94 5.77
CA THR A 92 10.57 2.74 4.55
C THR A 92 10.01 1.85 3.45
N ILE A 93 8.90 2.27 2.87
CA ILE A 93 8.19 1.49 1.85
C ILE A 93 8.46 2.15 0.50
N PRO A 94 9.22 1.51 -0.41
CA PRO A 94 9.38 2.04 -1.75
C PRO A 94 8.05 1.95 -2.48
N THR A 95 7.66 3.03 -3.14
CA THR A 95 6.42 3.10 -3.90
C THR A 95 6.69 3.28 -5.38
N TRP A 96 5.83 2.71 -6.22
CA TRP A 96 5.89 2.82 -7.66
C TRP A 96 4.49 3.04 -8.24
N ARG A 97 4.38 3.65 -9.41
CA ARG A 97 3.11 3.73 -10.14
C ARG A 97 3.31 3.30 -11.58
N PRO A 98 2.27 2.77 -12.24
CA PRO A 98 2.26 2.68 -13.69
C PRO A 98 2.49 4.07 -14.31
N VAL A 99 3.28 4.10 -15.39
CA VAL A 99 3.56 5.33 -16.14
C VAL A 99 3.43 5.04 -17.63
N ASP A 100 2.59 5.80 -18.31
CA ASP A 100 2.56 5.82 -19.77
C ASP A 100 3.79 6.59 -20.28
N LEU A 101 4.45 6.04 -21.29
CA LEU A 101 5.66 6.65 -21.84
C LEU A 101 5.33 7.89 -22.69
N GLY A 102 6.15 8.93 -22.55
CA GLY A 102 6.17 10.09 -23.44
C GLY A 102 5.56 11.36 -22.84
N THR A 103 5.93 12.51 -23.40
CA THR A 103 5.56 13.84 -22.91
C THR A 103 4.05 14.10 -22.93
N VAL A 104 3.33 13.51 -23.90
CA VAL A 104 1.87 13.65 -24.01
C VAL A 104 1.15 13.00 -22.83
N ALA A 105 1.65 11.86 -22.32
CA ALA A 105 1.08 11.20 -21.16
C ALA A 105 1.25 12.07 -19.90
N GLU A 106 2.43 12.64 -19.70
CA GLU A 106 2.69 13.56 -18.59
C GLU A 106 1.83 14.83 -18.68
N MET A 107 1.62 15.38 -19.89
CA MET A 107 0.69 16.50 -20.07
C MET A 107 -0.76 16.12 -19.75
N ARG A 108 -1.22 14.93 -20.17
CA ARG A 108 -2.57 14.44 -19.83
C ARG A 108 -2.76 14.27 -18.34
N ARG A 109 -1.77 13.69 -17.64
CA ARG A 109 -1.76 13.61 -16.17
C ARG A 109 -1.79 15.00 -15.55
N PHE A 110 -0.97 15.92 -16.04
CA PHE A 110 -0.86 17.26 -15.49
C PHE A 110 -2.15 18.07 -15.64
N PHE A 111 -2.73 18.12 -16.84
CA PHE A 111 -3.88 18.98 -17.13
C PHE A 111 -5.22 18.32 -16.84
N ILE A 112 -5.38 17.05 -17.22
CA ILE A 112 -6.67 16.36 -17.22
C ILE A 112 -6.76 15.36 -16.06
N GLY A 113 -5.62 14.93 -15.50
CA GLY A 113 -5.56 13.95 -14.41
C GLY A 113 -5.56 12.51 -14.89
N GLY A 114 -5.37 12.25 -16.18
CA GLY A 114 -5.33 10.88 -16.71
C GLY A 114 -3.99 10.20 -16.45
N SER A 115 -3.98 9.10 -15.70
CA SER A 115 -2.87 8.15 -15.61
C SER A 115 -3.41 6.72 -15.41
N PRO A 116 -2.65 5.68 -15.79
CA PRO A 116 -3.04 4.32 -15.49
C PRO A 116 -2.99 4.05 -13.99
N GLU A 117 -3.99 3.33 -13.49
CA GLU A 117 -4.18 2.98 -12.08
C GLU A 117 -4.31 1.47 -11.95
N LEU A 118 -4.00 0.93 -10.77
CA LEU A 118 -4.19 -0.49 -10.50
C LEU A 118 -5.68 -0.78 -10.24
N GLU A 119 -6.21 -1.80 -10.88
CA GLU A 119 -7.55 -2.30 -10.58
C GLU A 119 -7.63 -2.93 -9.17
N ASP A 120 -6.53 -3.53 -8.72
CA ASP A 120 -6.40 -4.14 -7.40
C ASP A 120 -5.02 -3.81 -6.79
N LEU A 121 -5.02 -3.31 -5.56
CA LEU A 121 -3.82 -3.02 -4.77
C LEU A 121 -2.95 -4.27 -4.54
N THR A 122 -3.52 -5.48 -4.59
CA THR A 122 -2.75 -6.72 -4.45
C THR A 122 -1.74 -6.93 -5.58
N TYR A 123 -1.93 -6.30 -6.75
CA TYR A 123 -0.99 -6.34 -7.88
C TYR A 123 0.34 -5.62 -7.62
N THR A 124 0.42 -4.86 -6.52
CA THR A 124 1.69 -4.31 -6.03
C THR A 124 2.68 -5.39 -5.60
N ARG A 125 2.19 -6.60 -5.34
CA ARG A 125 2.98 -7.76 -4.94
C ARG A 125 2.99 -8.79 -6.06
N ILE A 126 4.07 -9.57 -6.12
CA ILE A 126 4.12 -10.76 -6.96
C ILE A 126 2.98 -11.70 -6.52
N PRO A 127 2.06 -12.08 -7.43
CA PRO A 127 0.98 -13.01 -7.10
C PRO A 127 1.55 -14.31 -6.56
N SER A 128 1.02 -14.79 -5.43
CA SER A 128 1.44 -16.08 -4.87
C SER A 128 1.02 -17.30 -5.70
N THR A 129 0.37 -17.07 -6.84
CA THR A 129 -0.08 -18.08 -7.81
C THR A 129 0.99 -18.46 -8.83
N PHE A 130 2.12 -17.76 -8.89
CA PHE A 130 3.29 -18.21 -9.65
C PHE A 130 3.99 -19.35 -8.89
N LYS A 131 3.59 -20.59 -9.18
CA LYS A 131 4.33 -21.82 -8.84
C LYS A 131 4.96 -22.40 -10.09
#